data_AF-A0A2M7N3P8-F1
#
_entry.id   AF-A0A2M7N3P8-F1
#
_cell.length_a   1.000
_cell.length_b   1.000
_cell.length_c   1.000
_cell.angle_alpha   90.00
_cell.angle_beta   90.00
_cell.angle_gamma   90.00
#
_symmetry.space_group_name_H-M   'P 1'
#
loop_
_entity.id
_entity.type
_entity.pdbx_description
1 polymer ?
#
loop_
_entity_poly.entity_id
_entity_poly.type
_entity_poly.pdbx_seq_one_letter_code
_entity_poly.pdbx_strand_id
1 'polypeptide(L)'
;MKTITAKIFKGDAVIWGVIAMLSIFSILAVYSSTGTLAFKYQGGNTLYYLLRHGFLLLIGFAIIFITHKIPVIIYLKISQILLFISIPLLVWTLIRGTNLNEASRWLTIPGIGLS
;
A
#
# COMPACT_ATOMS: atom_id res chain seq x y z
N MET A 1 17.89 -4.76 -30.92
CA MET A 1 18.60 -4.48 -29.66
C MET A 1 17.58 -4.40 -28.52
N LYS A 2 17.35 -5.49 -27.77
CA LYS A 2 16.47 -5.43 -26.57
C LYS A 2 17.24 -4.70 -25.47
N THR A 3 16.87 -3.46 -25.20
CA THR A 3 17.49 -2.60 -24.20
C THR A 3 17.37 -3.19 -22.80
N ILE A 4 18.36 -2.90 -21.95
CA ILE A 4 18.48 -3.38 -20.56
C ILE A 4 17.17 -3.14 -19.77
N THR A 5 16.47 -2.05 -20.08
CA THR A 5 15.13 -1.69 -19.59
C THR A 5 14.08 -2.77 -19.87
N ALA A 6 14.01 -3.31 -21.09
CA ALA A 6 13.05 -4.37 -21.44
C ALA A 6 13.37 -5.73 -20.79
N LYS A 7 14.62 -5.92 -20.32
CA LYS A 7 15.07 -7.15 -19.64
C LYS A 7 14.76 -7.10 -18.14
N ILE A 8 14.86 -5.94 -17.51
CA ILE A 8 14.60 -5.72 -16.08
C ILE A 8 13.11 -5.46 -15.84
N PHE A 9 12.49 -4.61 -16.65
CA PHE A 9 11.05 -4.33 -16.66
C PHE A 9 10.39 -5.16 -17.75
N LYS A 10 10.29 -6.48 -17.53
CA LYS A 10 9.40 -7.31 -18.35
C LYS A 10 7.96 -6.86 -18.09
N GLY A 11 7.45 -5.93 -18.88
CA GLY A 11 6.13 -5.31 -18.70
C GLY A 11 5.93 -4.09 -19.60
N ASP A 12 4.75 -3.48 -19.48
CA ASP A 12 4.40 -2.27 -20.22
C ASP A 12 5.06 -1.03 -19.57
N ALA A 13 5.89 -0.33 -20.34
CA ALA A 13 6.59 0.88 -19.90
C ALA A 13 5.63 2.02 -19.55
N VAL A 14 4.44 2.07 -20.18
CA VAL A 14 3.41 3.06 -19.90
C VAL A 14 2.89 2.88 -18.47
N ILE A 15 2.64 1.64 -18.04
CA ILE A 15 2.16 1.34 -16.68
C ILE A 15 3.17 1.81 -15.64
N TRP A 16 4.47 1.56 -15.85
CA TRP A 16 5.52 2.06 -14.97
C TRP A 16 5.56 3.59 -14.91
N GLY A 17 5.37 4.26 -16.05
CA GLY A 17 5.22 5.72 -16.09
C GLY A 17 4.03 6.24 -15.29
N VAL A 18 2.87 5.59 -15.43
CA VAL A 18 1.66 5.94 -14.67
C VAL A 18 1.86 5.73 -13.17
N ILE A 19 2.46 4.62 -12.75
CA ILE A 19 2.75 4.34 -11.33
C ILE A 19 3.68 5.42 -10.74
N ALA A 20 4.74 5.79 -11.47
CA ALA A 20 5.66 6.83 -11.04
C ALA A 20 4.96 8.20 -10.91
N MET A 21 4.14 8.57 -11.90
CA MET A 21 3.36 9.81 -11.88
C MET A 21 2.41 9.85 -10.68
N LEU A 22 1.60 8.80 -10.50
CA LEU A 22 0.64 8.72 -9.37
C LEU A 22 1.36 8.75 -8.01
N SER A 23 2.54 8.15 -7.92
CA SER A 23 3.35 8.18 -6.69
C SER A 23 3.82 9.60 -6.35
N ILE A 24 4.26 10.39 -7.34
CA ILE A 24 4.62 11.80 -7.14
C ILE A 24 3.40 12.61 -6.67
N PHE A 25 2.25 12.46 -7.32
CA PHE A 25 1.00 13.10 -6.88
C PHE A 25 0.60 12.69 -5.47
N SER A 26 0.78 11.42 -5.11
CA SER A 26 0.50 10.90 -3.77
C SER A 26 1.36 11.58 -2.70
N ILE A 27 2.67 11.73 -2.95
CA ILE A 27 3.58 12.43 -2.03
C ILE A 27 3.17 13.89 -1.84
N LEU A 28 2.84 14.59 -2.93
CA LEU A 28 2.38 15.97 -2.90
C LEU A 28 1.08 16.12 -2.08
N ALA A 29 0.11 15.22 -2.31
CA ALA A 29 -1.16 15.23 -1.57
C ALA A 29 -0.97 14.98 -0.08
N VAL A 30 -0.07 14.06 0.30
CA VAL A 30 0.23 13.80 1.72
C VAL A 30 0.92 15.00 2.36
N TYR A 31 1.93 15.57 1.72
CA TYR A 31 2.61 16.76 2.24
C TYR A 31 1.65 17.94 2.42
N SER A 32 0.72 18.13 1.49
CA SER A 32 -0.28 19.20 1.54
C SER A 32 -1.33 18.99 2.64
N SER A 33 -1.80 17.76 2.86
CA SER A 33 -2.88 17.46 3.80
C SER A 33 -2.42 17.20 5.25
N THR A 34 -1.16 16.82 5.46
CA THR A 34 -0.65 16.47 6.80
C THR A 34 -0.19 17.65 7.64
N GLY A 35 -0.28 18.89 7.14
CA GLY A 35 0.08 20.09 7.91
C GLY A 35 -0.68 20.19 9.24
N THR A 36 -2.00 19.95 9.23
CA THR A 36 -2.84 20.03 10.44
C THR A 36 -2.53 18.91 11.44
N LEU A 37 -2.27 17.69 10.95
CA LEU A 37 -1.88 16.54 11.78
C LEU A 37 -0.48 16.70 12.38
N ALA A 38 0.45 17.26 11.63
CA ALA A 38 1.80 17.55 12.08
C ALA A 38 1.81 18.58 13.20
N PHE A 39 1.07 19.69 13.04
CA PHE A 39 0.93 20.69 14.09
C PHE A 39 0.27 20.11 15.36
N LYS A 40 -0.73 19.24 15.21
CA LYS A 40 -1.48 18.69 16.35
C LYS A 40 -0.76 17.57 17.12
N TYR A 41 -0.03 16.70 16.43
CA TYR A 41 0.52 15.47 17.03
C TYR A 41 2.04 15.33 16.94
N GLN A 42 2.73 16.16 16.15
CA GLN A 42 4.18 16.07 15.92
C GLN A 42 4.89 17.43 15.99
N GLY A 43 4.32 18.40 16.70
CA GLY A 43 4.93 19.71 16.92
C GLY A 43 5.23 20.53 15.65
N GLY A 44 4.49 20.27 14.56
CA GLY A 44 4.69 20.90 13.25
C GLY A 44 5.61 20.12 12.30
N ASN A 45 6.14 18.97 12.70
CA ASN A 45 7.04 18.18 11.86
C ASN A 45 6.29 17.37 10.78
N THR A 46 6.07 17.99 9.62
CA THR A 46 5.46 17.36 8.44
C THR A 46 6.35 16.31 7.78
N LEU A 47 7.67 16.39 7.99
CA LEU A 47 8.64 15.43 7.42
C LEU A 47 8.43 14.02 7.97
N TYR A 48 7.96 13.88 9.20
CA TYR A 48 7.64 12.57 9.78
C TYR A 48 6.62 11.79 8.92
N TYR A 49 5.52 12.45 8.54
CA TYR A 49 4.48 11.83 7.71
C TYR A 49 4.96 11.61 6.27
N LEU A 50 5.77 12.54 5.74
CA LEU A 50 6.36 12.42 4.42
C LEU A 50 7.28 11.20 4.31
N LEU A 51 8.17 11.00 5.28
CA LEU A 51 9.09 9.86 5.33
C LEU A 51 8.36 8.54 5.53
N ARG A 52 7.36 8.51 6.42
CA ARG A 52 6.51 7.33 6.61
C ARG A 52 5.79 6.95 5.31
N HIS A 53 5.23 7.93 4.61
CA HIS A 53 4.56 7.70 3.32
C HIS A 53 5.55 7.28 2.22
N GLY A 54 6.74 7.89 2.18
CA GLY A 54 7.81 7.50 1.27
C GLY A 54 8.24 6.05 1.47
N PHE A 55 8.32 5.58 2.71
CA PHE A 55 8.61 4.18 3.03
C PHE A 55 7.48 3.25 2.56
N LEU A 56 6.21 3.63 2.75
CA LEU A 56 5.07 2.86 2.24
C LEU A 56 5.08 2.76 0.71
N LEU A 57 5.41 3.85 0.01
CA LEU A 57 5.57 3.83 -1.44
C LEU A 57 6.70 2.90 -1.87
N LEU A 58 7.85 2.94 -1.21
CA LEU A 58 8.98 2.04 -1.50
C LEU A 58 8.56 0.58 -1.37
N ILE A 59 7.87 0.21 -0.27
CA ILE A 59 7.30 -1.13 -0.09
C ILE A 59 6.33 -1.46 -1.23
N GLY A 60 5.44 -0.54 -1.59
CA GLY A 60 4.51 -0.71 -2.71
C GLY A 60 5.21 -1.01 -4.03
N PHE A 61 6.26 -0.26 -4.36
CA PHE A 61 7.09 -0.50 -5.54
C PHE A 61 7.78 -1.87 -5.49
N ALA A 62 8.30 -2.29 -4.34
CA ALA A 62 8.88 -3.61 -4.15
C ALA A 62 7.84 -4.72 -4.37
N ILE A 63 6.62 -4.56 -3.84
CA ILE A 63 5.52 -5.50 -4.05
C ILE A 63 5.17 -5.60 -5.54
N ILE A 64 5.00 -4.48 -6.25
CA ILE A 64 4.73 -4.46 -7.70
C ILE A 64 5.85 -5.19 -8.46
N PHE A 65 7.11 -4.93 -8.09
CA PHE A 65 8.25 -5.59 -8.71
C PHE A 65 8.31 -7.11 -8.45
N ILE A 66 7.79 -7.59 -7.33
CA ILE A 66 7.71 -9.03 -7.09
C ILE A 66 6.51 -9.62 -7.84
N THR A 67 5.34 -8.99 -7.74
CA THR A 67 4.08 -9.51 -8.28
C THR A 67 4.04 -9.57 -9.79
N HIS A 68 4.60 -8.58 -10.51
CA HIS A 68 4.61 -8.59 -11.98
C HIS A 68 5.41 -9.75 -12.58
N LYS A 69 6.31 -10.38 -11.81
CA LYS A 69 7.09 -11.55 -12.24
C LYS A 69 6.33 -12.87 -12.08
N ILE A 70 5.25 -12.88 -11.31
CA ILE A 70 4.47 -14.08 -11.00
C ILE A 70 3.46 -14.31 -12.14
N PRO A 71 3.36 -15.53 -12.70
CA PRO A 71 2.39 -15.82 -13.75
C PRO A 71 0.94 -15.77 -13.24
N VAL A 72 0.03 -15.26 -14.09
CA VAL A 72 -1.40 -15.06 -13.77
C VAL A 72 -2.08 -16.33 -13.26
N ILE A 73 -1.67 -17.51 -13.74
CA ILE A 73 -2.25 -18.80 -13.36
C ILE A 73 -2.14 -19.08 -11.84
N ILE A 74 -1.07 -18.59 -11.21
CA ILE A 74 -0.90 -18.73 -9.75
C ILE A 74 -1.93 -17.89 -9.00
N TYR A 75 -2.18 -16.65 -9.46
CA TYR A 75 -3.19 -15.78 -8.86
C TYR A 75 -4.59 -16.38 -8.95
N LEU A 76 -4.93 -17.06 -10.06
CA LEU A 76 -6.24 -17.71 -10.22
C LEU A 76 -6.49 -18.81 -9.19
N LYS A 77 -5.45 -19.57 -8.80
CA LYS A 77 -5.56 -20.61 -7.78
C LYS A 77 -5.62 -20.02 -6.37
N ILE A 78 -4.75 -19.05 -6.10
CA ILE A 78 -4.64 -18.42 -4.79
C ILE A 78 -5.87 -17.55 -4.48
N SER A 79 -6.49 -16.91 -5.49
CA SER A 79 -7.65 -16.04 -5.29
C SER A 79 -8.85 -16.76 -4.69
N GLN A 80 -9.13 -17.99 -5.14
CA GLN A 80 -10.22 -18.80 -4.58
C GLN A 80 -9.99 -19.09 -3.10
N ILE A 81 -8.75 -19.49 -2.74
CA ILE A 81 -8.37 -19.76 -1.35
C ILE A 81 -8.46 -18.48 -0.51
N LEU A 82 -7.92 -17.36 -0.99
CA LEU A 82 -7.97 -16.07 -0.31
C LEU A 82 -9.42 -15.58 -0.11
N LEU A 83 -10.32 -15.87 -1.04
CA LEU A 83 -11.74 -15.53 -0.92
C LEU A 83 -12.38 -16.34 0.22
N PHE A 84 -12.13 -17.65 0.30
CA PHE A 84 -12.62 -18.44 1.43
C PHE A 84 -12.01 -18.01 2.76
N ILE A 85 -10.76 -17.56 2.78
CA ILE A 85 -10.10 -16.99 3.98
C ILE A 85 -10.66 -15.62 4.35
N SER A 86 -11.16 -14.83 3.40
CA SER A 86 -11.70 -13.50 3.70
C SER A 86 -12.96 -13.59 4.55
N ILE A 87 -13.79 -14.63 4.38
CA ILE A 87 -15.00 -14.86 5.18
C ILE A 87 -14.71 -14.96 6.69
N PRO A 88 -13.87 -15.89 7.19
CA PRO A 88 -13.52 -15.94 8.60
C PRO A 88 -12.74 -14.71 9.06
N LEU A 89 -11.93 -14.09 8.19
CA LEU A 89 -11.25 -12.84 8.51
C LEU A 89 -12.25 -11.71 8.79
N LEU A 90 -13.33 -11.62 8.01
CA LEU A 90 -14.40 -10.64 8.20
C LEU A 90 -15.13 -10.87 9.53
N VAL A 91 -15.49 -12.12 9.84
CA VAL A 91 -16.07 -12.49 11.15
C VAL A 91 -15.11 -12.10 12.28
N TRP A 92 -13.82 -12.34 12.12
CA TRP A 92 -12.80 -11.96 13.09
C TRP A 92 -12.74 -10.43 13.28
N THR A 93 -12.77 -9.66 12.19
CA THR A 93 -12.80 -8.19 12.27
C THR A 93 -14.07 -7.66 12.93
N LEU A 94 -15.20 -8.33 12.81
CA LEU A 94 -16.44 -7.93 13.50
C LEU A 94 -16.35 -8.09 15.02
N ILE A 95 -15.64 -9.11 15.50
CA ILE A 95 -15.53 -9.42 16.94
C ILE A 95 -14.35 -8.68 17.59
N ARG A 96 -13.23 -8.54 16.87
CA ARG A 96 -11.94 -8.06 17.39
C ARG A 96 -11.36 -6.86 16.65
N GLY A 97 -12.12 -6.27 15.73
CA GLY A 97 -11.68 -5.08 15.01
C GLY A 97 -11.63 -3.84 15.90
N THR A 98 -10.77 -2.89 15.55
CA THR A 98 -10.79 -1.58 16.18
C THR A 98 -12.00 -0.78 15.70
N ASN A 99 -12.75 -0.27 16.67
CA ASN A 99 -13.88 0.62 16.41
C ASN A 99 -13.36 2.03 16.16
N LEU A 100 -13.44 2.46 14.90
CA LEU A 100 -13.17 3.83 14.49
C LEU A 100 -14.42 4.38 13.82
N ASN A 101 -14.93 5.51 14.32
CA ASN A 101 -16.17 6.14 13.86
C ASN A 101 -17.37 5.15 13.88
N GLU A 102 -17.64 4.53 15.03
CA GLU A 102 -18.76 3.61 15.27
C GLU A 102 -18.79 2.35 14.38
N ALA A 103 -17.65 1.95 13.80
CA ALA A 103 -17.58 0.73 12.99
C ALA A 103 -16.25 -0.02 13.17
N SER A 104 -16.34 -1.34 13.29
CA SER A 104 -15.18 -2.26 13.30
C SER A 104 -14.74 -2.50 11.85
N ARG A 105 -13.74 -1.74 11.38
CA ARG A 105 -13.26 -1.79 9.97
C ARG A 105 -11.79 -2.14 9.82
N TRP A 106 -11.06 -2.14 10.93
CA TRP A 106 -9.61 -2.30 10.94
C TRP A 106 -9.23 -3.41 11.90
N LEU A 107 -8.25 -4.21 11.53
CA LEU A 107 -7.62 -5.16 12.43
C LEU A 107 -6.21 -4.63 12.72
N THR A 108 -5.96 -4.23 13.96
CA THR A 108 -4.63 -3.75 14.34
C THR A 108 -3.68 -4.93 14.46
N ILE A 109 -2.75 -5.02 13.52
CA ILE A 109 -1.70 -6.04 13.58
C ILE A 109 -0.59 -5.52 14.50
N PRO A 110 -0.25 -6.24 15.58
CA PRO A 110 0.80 -5.82 16.49
C PRO A 110 2.13 -5.69 15.75
N GLY A 111 2.86 -4.59 15.99
CA GLY A 111 4.19 -4.33 15.43
C GLY A 111 4.24 -3.43 14.19
N ILE A 112 3.12 -3.19 13.48
CA ILE A 112 3.12 -2.35 12.27
C ILE A 112 2.76 -0.88 12.56
N GLY A 113 2.19 -0.59 13.74
CA GLY A 113 1.78 0.78 14.12
C GLY A 113 0.75 1.43 13.17
N LEU A 114 0.09 0.61 12.36
CA LEU A 114 -1.06 0.98 11.53
C LEU A 114 -2.30 0.65 12.35
N SER A 115 -2.77 1.64 13.11
CA SER A 115 -4.01 1.59 13.88
C SER A 115 -5.01 2.57 13.28
#